data_AF-A0A2E8D698-F1
#
_entry.id   AF-A0A2E8D698-F1
#
_cell.length_a   1.000
_cell.length_b   1.000
_cell.length_c   1.000
_cell.angle_alpha   90.00
_cell.angle_beta   90.00
_cell.angle_gamma   90.00
#
_symmetry.space_group_name_H-M   'P 1'
#
loop_
_entity.id
_entity.type
_entity.pdbx_description
1 polymer ?
#
loop_
_entity_poly.entity_id
_entity_poly.type
_entity_poly.pdbx_seq_one_letter_code
_entity_poly.pdbx_strand_id
1 'polypeptide(L)' 'MKTKDELKPLIERIASADSPVGMDAGYVHALILDKFEQIERRLNKLEAESPGNADTADD' A
#
# COMPACT_ATOMS: atom_id res chain seq x y z
N MET A 1 -11.76 -6.29 -6.01
CA MET A 1 -10.43 -6.81 -5.66
C MET A 1 -9.76 -7.31 -6.94
N LYS A 2 -8.44 -7.13 -7.09
CA LYS A 2 -7.69 -7.68 -8.23
C LYS A 2 -7.61 -9.20 -8.13
N THR A 3 -7.70 -9.89 -9.26
CA THR A 3 -7.52 -11.33 -9.36
C THR A 3 -6.06 -11.73 -9.17
N LYS A 4 -5.83 -13.01 -8.89
CA LYS A 4 -4.47 -13.56 -8.74
C LYS A 4 -3.65 -13.39 -10.02
N ASP A 5 -4.29 -13.53 -11.18
CA ASP A 5 -3.64 -13.37 -12.50
C ASP A 5 -3.21 -11.92 -12.76
N GLU A 6 -4.04 -10.95 -12.37
CA GLU A 6 -3.69 -9.52 -12.45
C GLU A 6 -2.52 -9.16 -11.52
N LEU A 7 -2.27 -9.95 -10.49
CA LEU A 7 -1.16 -9.76 -9.54
C LEU A 7 0.08 -10.59 -9.89
N LYS A 8 0.00 -11.48 -10.90
CA LYS A 8 1.08 -12.39 -11.28
C LYS A 8 2.45 -11.71 -11.49
N PRO A 9 2.56 -10.54 -12.16
CA PRO A 9 3.85 -9.87 -12.33
C PRO A 9 4.47 -9.39 -11.01
N LEU A 10 3.63 -9.01 -10.04
CA LEU A 10 4.08 -8.61 -8.71
C LEU A 10 4.52 -9.83 -7.89
N ILE A 11 3.75 -10.92 -7.98
CA ILE A 11 4.08 -12.19 -7.31
C ILE A 11 5.42 -12.73 -7.80
N GLU A 12 5.65 -12.74 -9.11
CA GLU A 12 6.91 -13.20 -9.72
C GLU A 12 8.09 -12.32 -9.31
N ARG A 13 7.90 -11.00 -9.24
CA ARG A 13 8.93 -10.06 -8.78
C ARG A 13 9.23 -10.22 -7.29
N ILE A 14 8.23 -10.55 -6.47
CA ILE A 14 8.39 -10.82 -5.04
C ILE A 14 9.05 -12.18 -4.80
N ALA A 15 8.79 -13.17 -5.65
CA ALA A 15 9.36 -14.51 -5.56
C ALA A 15 10.77 -14.63 -6.17
N SER A 16 11.31 -13.56 -6.77
CA SER A 16 12.65 -13.61 -7.37
C SER A 16 13.74 -13.81 -6.31
N ALA A 17 14.86 -14.42 -6.70
CA ALA A 17 16.00 -14.62 -5.80
C ALA A 17 16.63 -13.30 -5.31
N ASP A 18 16.44 -12.22 -6.07
CA ASP A 18 16.87 -10.86 -5.72
C ASP A 18 15.86 -10.12 -4.84
N SER A 19 14.71 -10.76 -4.56
CA SER A 19 13.70 -10.22 -3.67
C SER A 19 14.06 -10.55 -2.23
N PRO A 20 14.07 -9.55 -1.32
CA PRO A 20 14.31 -9.77 0.10
C PRO A 20 13.24 -10.64 0.78
N VAL A 21 12.21 -11.05 0.03
CA VAL A 21 11.04 -11.78 0.51
C VAL A 21 11.27 -13.29 0.67
N GLY A 22 12.42 -13.81 0.22
CA GLY A 22 12.74 -15.24 0.28
C GLY A 22 13.10 -15.81 1.66
N MET A 23 13.39 -14.99 2.68
CA MET A 23 13.95 -15.48 3.96
C MET A 23 13.00 -15.40 5.17
N ASP A 24 12.15 -14.37 5.24
CA ASP A 24 11.21 -14.21 6.37
C ASP A 24 9.92 -13.54 5.90
N ALA A 25 8.92 -14.37 5.60
CA ALA A 25 7.61 -13.90 5.20
C ALA A 25 6.97 -13.01 6.28
N GLY A 26 7.17 -13.30 7.57
CA GLY A 26 6.60 -12.51 8.67
C GLY A 26 7.16 -11.09 8.69
N TYR A 27 8.48 -10.97 8.57
CA TYR A 27 9.16 -9.68 8.48
C TYR A 27 8.70 -8.86 7.26
N VAL A 28 8.52 -9.49 6.11
CA VAL A 28 8.06 -8.80 4.89
C VAL A 28 6.63 -8.30 5.04
N HIS A 29 5.73 -9.09 5.61
CA HIS A 29 4.37 -8.64 5.90
C HIS A 29 4.38 -7.47 6.90
N ALA A 30 5.25 -7.51 7.91
CA ALA A 30 5.42 -6.39 8.84
C ALA A 30 5.90 -5.11 8.14
N LEU A 31 6.87 -5.20 7.22
CA LEU A 31 7.33 -4.06 6.41
C LEU A 31 6.24 -3.50 5.49
N ILE A 32 5.42 -4.37 4.89
CA ILE A 32 4.31 -3.95 4.03
C ILE A 32 3.29 -3.16 4.86
N LEU A 33 2.92 -3.68 6.04
CA LEU A 33 1.99 -3.00 6.95
C LEU A 33 2.55 -1.66 7.43
N ASP A 34 3.81 -1.60 7.84
CA ASP A 34 4.50 -0.35 8.21
C ASP A 34 4.47 0.68 7.08
N LYS A 35 4.67 0.26 5.83
CA LYS A 35 4.57 1.17 4.68
C LYS A 35 3.15 1.65 4.41
N PHE A 36 2.13 0.80 4.56
CA PHE A 36 0.76 1.26 4.44
C PHE A 36 0.40 2.28 5.53
N GLU A 37 0.77 2.05 6.79
CA GLU A 37 0.56 3.03 7.86
C GLU A 37 1.27 4.37 7.58
N GLN A 38 2.50 4.33 7.06
CA GLN A 38 3.22 5.56 6.69
C GLN A 38 2.53 6.32 5.56
N ILE A 39 2.00 5.61 4.55
CA ILE A 39 1.27 6.24 3.45
C ILE A 39 -0.04 6.85 3.96
N GLU A 40 -0.80 6.13 4.78
CA GLU A 40 -2.05 6.61 5.36
C GLU A 40 -1.84 7.86 6.22
N ARG A 41 -0.82 7.85 7.10
CA ARG A 41 -0.46 9.05 7.89
C ARG A 41 -0.12 10.25 7.01
N ARG A 42 0.58 10.02 5.88
CA ARG A 42 0.92 11.08 4.93
C ARG A 42 -0.32 11.60 4.20
N LEU A 43 -1.23 10.73 3.79
CA LEU A 43 -2.50 11.11 3.16
C LEU A 43 -3.37 11.93 4.12
N ASN A 44 -3.58 11.43 5.35
CA ASN A 44 -4.35 12.14 6.37
C ASN A 44 -3.78 13.53 6.67
N LYS A 45 -2.44 13.66 6.67
CA LYS A 45 -1.79 14.96 6.82
C LYS A 45 -2.08 15.89 5.65
N LEU A 46 -1.95 15.40 4.41
CA LEU A 46 -2.23 16.20 3.21
C LEU A 46 -3.71 16.60 3.11
N GLU A 47 -4.62 15.72 3.53
CA GLU A 47 -6.05 16.00 3.58
C GLU A 47 -6.38 17.04 4.66
N ALA A 48 -5.76 16.95 5.85
CA ALA A 48 -5.91 17.94 6.91
C ALA A 48 -5.34 19.33 6.52
N GLU A 49 -4.32 19.36 5.65
CA GLU A 49 -3.68 20.58 5.15
C GLU A 49 -4.38 21.16 3.90
N SER A 50 -5.34 20.44 3.31
CA SER A 50 -6.09 20.87 2.13
C SER A 50 -7.57 21.10 2.47
N PRO A 51 -7.98 22.32 2.87
CA PRO A 51 -9.37 22.61 3.27
C PRO A 51 -10.36 22.66 2.08
N GLY A 52 -10.00 22.12 0.91
CA GLY A 52 -10.67 22.40 -0.37
C GLY A 52 -11.52 21.28 -0.98
N ASN A 53 -11.96 20.26 -0.24
CA ASN A 53 -12.88 19.24 -0.77
C ASN A 53 -14.02 18.87 0.19
N ALA A 54 -14.30 19.71 1.18
CA ALA A 54 -15.60 19.70 1.83
C ALA A 54 -16.54 20.54 0.96
N ASP A 55 -17.68 19.94 0.60
CA ASP A 55 -18.85 20.57 -0.02
C ASP A 55 -18.99 20.49 -1.55
N THR A 56 -19.41 19.31 -2.04
CA THR A 56 -20.52 19.19 -3.02
C THR A 56 -21.22 17.84 -2.80
N ALA A 57 -21.95 17.70 -1.70
CA ALA A 57 -22.92 16.61 -1.54
C ALA A 57 -24.00 17.02 -0.53
N ASP A 58 -24.79 18.03 -0.90
CA ASP A 58 -26.14 18.22 -0.35
C ASP A 58 -26.98 18.97 -1.40
N ASP A 59 -27.71 18.22 -2.24
CA ASP A 59 -29.11 18.42 -2.69
C ASP A 59 -29.54 17.30 -3.66
#